data_AF-A0A5M6I4M8-F1
#
_entry.id   AF-A0A5M6I4M8-F1
#
_cell.length_a   1.000
_cell.length_b   1.000
_cell.length_c   1.000
_cell.angle_alpha   90.00
_cell.angle_beta   90.00
_cell.angle_gamma   90.00
#
_symmetry.space_group_name_H-M   'P 1'
#
loop_
_entity.id
_entity.type
_entity.pdbx_description
1 polymer ?
#
loop_
_entity_poly.entity_id
_entity_poly.type
_entity_poly.pdbx_seq_one_letter_code
_entity_poly.pdbx_strand_id
1 'polypeptide(L)'
;MSPLRPTPLFVTLAVTLALGACNTLETSNAPSPSGEPVNPGARVAALDIPMGQPCGAELSSYKAVMDNDLRMGHVNKPVYDRVINELRPAVAACQAARNYEAIALVNATKRRYGYPVSQGDSVVRSRDPAGRS
;
A
#
# COMPACT_ATOMS: atom_id res chain seq x y z
N MET A 1 -64.61 -2.21 12.51
CA MET A 1 -63.66 -1.22 11.98
C MET A 1 -62.45 -1.24 12.90
N SER A 2 -61.39 -1.97 12.54
CA SER A 2 -60.19 -2.14 13.37
C SER A 2 -59.01 -1.46 12.69
N PRO A 3 -58.21 -0.62 13.38
CA PRO A 3 -57.02 -0.03 12.80
C PRO A 3 -55.84 -1.02 12.84
N LEU A 4 -55.22 -1.26 11.68
CA LEU A 4 -53.95 -1.97 11.54
C LEU A 4 -52.81 -1.12 12.12
N ARG A 5 -52.07 -1.69 13.08
CA ARG A 5 -50.84 -1.10 13.64
C ARG A 5 -49.68 -1.27 12.65
N PRO A 6 -48.83 -0.25 12.42
CA PRO A 6 -47.65 -0.40 11.59
C PRO A 6 -46.54 -1.12 12.38
N THR A 7 -46.07 -2.22 11.79
CA THR A 7 -45.02 -3.12 12.30
C THR A 7 -43.65 -2.42 12.30
N PRO A 8 -42.83 -2.53 13.38
CA PRO A 8 -41.54 -1.83 13.51
C PRO A 8 -40.40 -2.41 12.64
N LEU A 9 -40.72 -3.32 11.72
CA LEU A 9 -39.76 -4.11 10.94
C LEU A 9 -39.05 -3.28 9.85
N PHE A 10 -39.64 -2.16 9.42
CA PHE A 10 -39.03 -1.28 8.42
C PHE A 10 -37.91 -0.38 8.97
N VAL A 11 -37.92 -0.09 10.28
CA VAL A 11 -36.94 0.82 10.89
C VAL A 11 -35.58 0.14 11.06
N THR A 12 -35.56 -1.17 11.33
CA THR A 12 -34.31 -1.93 11.50
C THR A 12 -33.56 -2.18 10.19
N LEU A 13 -34.26 -2.29 9.06
CA LEU A 13 -33.62 -2.52 7.75
C LEU A 13 -32.88 -1.27 7.23
N ALA A 14 -33.35 -0.07 7.57
CA ALA A 14 -32.73 1.18 7.13
C ALA A 14 -31.40 1.48 7.86
N VAL A 15 -31.27 1.06 9.13
CA VAL A 15 -30.08 1.32 9.95
C VAL A 15 -28.89 0.46 9.53
N THR A 16 -29.09 -0.77 9.05
CA THR A 16 -27.99 -1.63 8.62
C THR A 16 -27.42 -1.24 7.25
N LEU A 17 -28.22 -0.63 6.36
CA LEU A 17 -27.71 -0.13 5.07
C LEU A 17 -26.81 1.10 5.22
N ALA A 18 -27.01 1.92 6.25
CA ALA A 18 -26.24 3.15 6.46
C ALA A 18 -24.78 2.88 6.93
N LEU A 19 -24.49 1.73 7.54
CA LEU A 19 -23.12 1.40 8.01
C LEU A 19 -22.19 0.89 6.90
N GLY A 20 -22.72 0.41 5.77
CA GLY A 20 -21.91 -0.20 4.71
C GLY A 20 -21.21 0.78 3.76
N ALA A 21 -21.58 2.07 3.78
CA ALA A 21 -21.17 3.04 2.76
C ALA A 21 -19.82 3.75 3.02
N CYS A 22 -19.21 3.60 4.20
CA CYS A 22 -17.96 4.29 4.53
C CYS A 22 -16.67 3.62 3.99
N ASN A 23 -16.78 2.56 3.18
CA ASN A 23 -15.62 1.93 2.53
C ASN A 23 -15.59 2.18 1.02
N THR A 24 -15.97 3.38 0.59
CA THR A 24 -15.74 3.79 -0.81
C THR A 24 -14.24 3.98 -0.98
N LEU A 25 -13.56 2.97 -1.56
CA LEU A 25 -12.26 3.16 -2.16
C LEU A 25 -12.46 4.11 -3.34
N GLU A 26 -12.12 5.39 -3.15
CA GLU A 26 -11.90 6.28 -4.28
C GLU A 26 -10.87 5.63 -5.20
N THR A 27 -11.26 5.43 -6.45
CA THR A 27 -10.32 5.13 -7.53
C THR A 27 -9.47 6.38 -7.70
N SER A 28 -8.36 6.44 -6.96
CA SER A 28 -7.35 7.46 -7.16
C SER A 28 -6.76 7.24 -8.54
N ASN A 29 -7.07 8.17 -9.44
CA ASN A 29 -6.42 8.29 -10.73
C ASN A 29 -4.93 8.52 -10.47
N ALA A 30 -4.14 7.44 -10.51
CA ALA A 30 -2.72 7.51 -10.21
C ALA A 30 -2.07 8.45 -11.24
N PRO A 31 -1.33 9.50 -10.80
CA PRO A 31 -0.54 10.28 -11.73
C PRO A 31 0.46 9.34 -12.40
N SER A 32 0.35 9.23 -13.72
CA SER A 32 1.34 8.53 -14.53
C SER A 32 2.66 9.29 -14.39
N PRO A 33 3.75 8.68 -13.87
CA PRO A 33 5.01 9.38 -13.74
C PRO A 33 5.49 9.75 -15.15
N SER A 34 5.52 11.06 -15.43
CA SER A 34 6.17 11.57 -16.64
C SER A 34 7.66 11.24 -16.53
N GLY A 35 8.12 10.36 -17.40
CA GLY A 35 9.49 9.86 -17.41
C GLY A 35 10.46 10.96 -17.84
N GLU A 36 11.00 11.71 -16.88
CA GLU A 36 12.20 12.51 -17.09
C GLU A 36 13.39 11.56 -17.30
N PRO A 37 14.28 11.81 -18.29
CA PRO A 37 15.45 10.96 -18.52
C PRO A 37 16.33 10.87 -17.26
N VAL A 38 16.44 9.66 -16.73
CA VAL A 38 17.30 9.36 -15.57
C VAL A 38 18.76 9.47 -16.00
N ASN A 39 19.51 10.41 -15.40
CA ASN A 39 20.95 10.53 -15.57
C ASN A 39 21.66 9.37 -14.85
N PRO A 40 22.31 8.42 -15.57
CA PRO A 40 22.91 7.23 -14.96
C PRO A 40 24.09 7.51 -14.02
N GLY A 41 24.64 8.73 -14.05
CA GLY A 41 25.79 9.14 -13.22
C GLY A 41 25.42 9.92 -11.96
N ALA A 42 24.16 10.31 -11.78
CA ALA A 42 23.74 11.06 -10.60
C ALA A 42 23.64 10.15 -9.37
N ARG A 43 24.29 10.54 -8.26
CA ARG A 43 24.06 9.86 -6.97
C ARG A 43 22.63 10.13 -6.52
N VAL A 44 21.86 9.08 -6.30
CA VAL A 44 20.53 9.20 -5.69
C VAL A 44 20.71 9.56 -4.22
N ALA A 45 20.06 10.64 -3.77
CA ALA A 45 20.05 11.02 -2.37
C ALA A 45 19.39 9.93 -1.52
N ALA A 46 19.89 9.73 -0.29
CA ALA A 46 19.28 8.80 0.63
C ALA A 46 17.80 9.15 0.90
N LEU A 47 16.96 8.13 1.09
CA LEU A 47 15.56 8.32 1.47
C LEU A 47 15.49 8.65 2.96
N ASP A 48 14.89 9.80 3.30
CA ASP A 48 14.58 10.16 4.68
C ASP A 48 13.21 9.56 5.07
N ILE A 49 13.24 8.30 5.50
CA ILE A 49 12.03 7.54 5.83
C ILE A 49 11.59 7.91 7.25
N PRO A 50 10.40 8.50 7.45
CA PRO A 50 9.93 8.86 8.78
C PRO A 50 9.66 7.60 9.60
N MET A 51 10.30 7.52 10.77
CA MET A 51 10.04 6.46 11.75
C MET A 51 8.81 6.82 12.59
N GLY A 52 8.03 5.82 13.00
CA GLY A 52 6.83 5.99 13.84
C GLY A 52 5.51 6.15 13.07
N GLN A 53 5.55 6.34 11.75
CA GLN A 53 4.37 6.21 10.91
C GLN A 53 4.15 4.75 10.48
N PRO A 54 2.89 4.27 10.37
CA PRO A 54 2.58 2.92 9.89
C PRO A 54 3.25 2.55 8.56
N CYS A 55 3.37 3.50 7.63
CA CYS A 55 4.05 3.30 6.34
C CYS A 55 5.57 3.18 6.43
N GLY A 56 6.20 3.68 7.51
CA GLY A 56 7.66 3.74 7.64
C GLY A 56 8.31 2.37 7.69
N ALA A 57 7.65 1.40 8.33
CA ALA A 57 8.13 0.02 8.40
C ALA A 57 8.23 -0.64 7.02
N GLU A 58 7.18 -0.56 6.21
CA GLU A 58 7.15 -1.17 4.87
C GLU A 58 8.18 -0.50 3.93
N LEU A 59 8.29 0.83 3.97
CA LEU A 59 9.31 1.59 3.24
C LEU A 59 10.74 1.16 3.62
N SER A 60 11.01 1.08 4.93
CA SER A 60 12.32 0.69 5.46
C SER A 60 12.67 -0.75 5.09
N SER A 61 11.72 -1.67 5.24
CA SER A 61 11.89 -3.08 4.89
C SER A 61 12.20 -3.26 3.42
N TYR A 62 11.44 -2.63 2.51
CA TYR A 62 11.71 -2.77 1.09
C TYR A 62 13.05 -2.12 0.69
N LYS A 63 13.39 -0.96 1.26
CA LYS A 63 14.70 -0.34 1.05
C LYS A 63 15.83 -1.29 1.49
N ALA A 64 15.70 -1.93 2.65
CA ALA A 64 16.72 -2.86 3.15
C ALA A 64 16.92 -4.07 2.22
N VAL A 65 15.84 -4.57 1.58
CA VAL A 65 15.94 -5.61 0.55
C VAL A 65 16.72 -5.10 -0.66
N MET A 66 16.40 -3.92 -1.17
CA MET A 66 17.11 -3.34 -2.32
C MET A 66 18.60 -3.07 -2.02
N ASP A 67 18.91 -2.60 -0.81
CA ASP A 67 20.29 -2.39 -0.37
C ASP A 67 21.06 -3.74 -0.31
N ASN A 68 20.41 -4.81 0.18
CA ASN A 68 20.98 -6.16 0.18
C ASN A 68 21.22 -6.65 -1.25
N ASP A 69 20.23 -6.53 -2.13
CA ASP A 69 20.32 -6.99 -3.52
C ASP A 69 21.43 -6.27 -4.30
N LEU A 70 21.62 -4.97 -4.05
CA LEU A 70 22.74 -4.24 -4.64
C LEU A 70 24.08 -4.78 -4.12
N ARG A 71 24.17 -5.02 -2.81
CA ARG A 71 25.39 -5.54 -2.18
C ARG A 71 25.73 -6.95 -2.63
N MET A 72 24.73 -7.81 -2.81
CA MET A 72 24.88 -9.20 -3.25
C MET A 72 25.02 -9.33 -4.76
N GLY A 73 24.78 -8.24 -5.51
CA GLY A 73 24.85 -8.24 -6.98
C GLY A 73 23.61 -8.82 -7.66
N HIS A 74 22.50 -9.01 -6.95
CA HIS A 74 21.22 -9.41 -7.53
C HIS A 74 20.59 -8.30 -8.37
N VAL A 75 20.88 -7.04 -8.02
CA VAL A 75 20.56 -5.88 -8.85
C VAL A 75 21.81 -5.07 -9.13
N ASN A 76 21.87 -4.46 -10.32
CA ASN A 76 22.92 -3.50 -10.63
C ASN A 76 22.55 -2.10 -10.10
N LYS A 77 23.56 -1.23 -10.01
CA LYS A 77 23.41 0.13 -9.50
C LYS A 77 22.35 0.97 -10.24
N PRO A 78 22.28 0.96 -11.59
CA PRO A 78 21.23 1.68 -12.30
C PRO A 78 19.80 1.25 -11.95
N VAL A 79 19.56 -0.06 -11.76
CA VAL A 79 18.25 -0.58 -11.33
C VAL A 79 17.94 -0.14 -9.91
N TYR A 80 18.89 -0.29 -8.99
CA TYR A 80 18.76 0.20 -7.61
C TYR A 80 18.40 1.69 -7.57
N ASP A 81 19.15 2.52 -8.28
CA ASP A 81 18.93 3.97 -8.31
C ASP A 81 17.54 4.34 -8.85
N ARG A 82 17.04 3.60 -9.85
CA ARG A 82 15.67 3.77 -10.36
C ARG A 82 14.62 3.43 -9.31
N VAL A 83 14.78 2.31 -8.61
CA VAL A 83 13.85 1.90 -7.53
C VAL A 83 13.82 2.96 -6.43
N ILE A 84 14.98 3.44 -5.97
CA ILE A 84 15.04 4.47 -4.92
C ILE A 84 14.35 5.76 -5.35
N ASN A 85 14.52 6.19 -6.61
CA ASN A 85 13.81 7.34 -7.14
C ASN A 85 12.29 7.13 -7.19
N GLU A 86 11.83 5.94 -7.60
CA GLU A 86 10.39 5.59 -7.60
C GLU A 86 9.77 5.52 -6.19
N LEU A 87 10.58 5.33 -5.13
CA LEU A 87 10.09 5.36 -3.75
C LEU A 87 9.92 6.77 -3.17
N ARG A 88 10.47 7.83 -3.80
CA ARG A 88 10.38 9.20 -3.26
C ARG A 88 8.94 9.70 -3.08
N PRO A 89 7.99 9.46 -4.01
CA PRO A 89 6.59 9.81 -3.79
C PRO A 89 5.98 9.08 -2.59
N ALA A 90 6.35 7.81 -2.35
CA ALA A 90 5.89 7.06 -1.19
C ALA A 90 6.42 7.65 0.12
N VAL A 91 7.69 8.07 0.15
CA VAL A 91 8.28 8.77 1.30
C VAL A 91 7.55 10.07 1.57
N ALA A 92 7.29 10.89 0.55
CA ALA A 92 6.57 12.16 0.69
C ALA A 92 5.14 11.95 1.22
N ALA A 93 4.42 10.95 0.71
CA ALA A 93 3.10 10.58 1.22
C ALA A 93 3.16 10.12 2.69
N CYS A 94 4.18 9.34 3.05
CA CYS A 94 4.39 8.83 4.41
C CYS A 94 4.68 9.96 5.40
N GLN A 95 5.54 10.91 5.03
CA GLN A 95 5.84 12.11 5.84
C GLN A 95 4.59 12.98 6.06
N ALA A 96 3.70 13.04 5.07
CA ALA A 96 2.42 13.73 5.16
C ALA A 96 1.31 12.93 5.87
N ALA A 97 1.66 11.85 6.59
CA ALA A 97 0.74 10.94 7.29
C ALA A 97 -0.31 10.25 6.38
N ARG A 98 -0.12 10.24 5.06
CA ARG A 98 -0.97 9.52 4.08
C ARG A 98 -0.49 8.08 3.94
N ASN A 99 -0.67 7.31 5.02
CA ASN A 99 -0.08 5.97 5.19
C ASN A 99 -0.49 4.97 4.08
N TYR A 100 -1.79 4.90 3.75
CA TYR A 100 -2.29 3.95 2.75
C TYR A 100 -1.79 4.26 1.34
N GLU A 101 -1.73 5.54 0.98
CA GLU A 101 -1.17 5.99 -0.30
C GLU A 101 0.31 5.62 -0.39
N ALA A 102 1.09 5.88 0.67
CA ALA A 102 2.49 5.50 0.72
C ALA A 102 2.69 3.99 0.51
N ILE A 103 1.92 3.15 1.20
CA ILE A 103 1.97 1.70 1.05
C ILE A 103 1.56 1.26 -0.36
N ALA A 104 0.52 1.88 -0.93
CA ALA A 104 0.09 1.59 -2.30
C ALA A 104 1.19 1.91 -3.33
N LEU A 105 1.89 3.03 -3.15
CA LEU A 105 3.03 3.42 -3.98
C LEU A 105 4.20 2.44 -3.83
N VAL A 106 4.58 2.04 -2.61
CA VAL A 106 5.61 1.00 -2.39
C VAL A 106 5.23 -0.30 -3.09
N ASN A 107 4.00 -0.75 -2.93
CA ASN A 107 3.51 -1.98 -3.55
C ASN A 107 3.49 -1.88 -5.08
N ALA A 108 3.16 -0.71 -5.63
CA ALA A 108 3.25 -0.47 -7.07
C ALA A 108 4.69 -0.59 -7.57
N THR A 109 5.67 -0.03 -6.85
CA THR A 109 7.08 -0.19 -7.17
C THR A 109 7.49 -1.66 -7.08
N LYS A 110 7.20 -2.35 -5.97
CA LYS A 110 7.52 -3.78 -5.79
C LYS A 110 7.04 -4.64 -6.96
N ARG A 111 5.79 -4.44 -7.42
CA ARG A 111 5.22 -5.16 -8.57
C ARG A 111 6.00 -4.93 -9.87
N ARG A 112 6.47 -3.71 -10.14
CA ARG A 112 7.25 -3.38 -11.36
C ARG A 112 8.58 -4.13 -11.42
N TYR A 113 9.17 -4.43 -10.26
CA TYR A 113 10.47 -5.09 -10.14
C TYR A 113 10.36 -6.56 -9.70
N GLY A 114 9.15 -7.14 -9.66
CA GLY A 114 8.94 -8.56 -9.36
C GLY A 114 9.05 -8.94 -7.88
N TYR A 115 9.03 -7.97 -6.96
CA TYR A 115 9.04 -8.24 -5.52
C TYR A 115 7.62 -8.54 -5.01
N PRO A 116 7.47 -9.47 -4.04
CA PRO A 116 6.16 -9.86 -3.52
C PRO A 116 5.51 -8.70 -2.74
N VAL A 117 4.24 -8.45 -3.02
CA VAL A 117 3.41 -7.53 -2.22
C VAL A 117 2.57 -8.34 -1.25
N SER A 118 2.47 -7.89 0.00
CA SER A 118 1.50 -8.40 0.96
C SER A 118 0.10 -7.96 0.50
N GLN A 119 -0.52 -8.75 -0.37
CA GLN A 119 -1.97 -8.72 -0.52
C GLN A 119 -2.54 -9.19 0.83
N GLY A 120 -3.72 -8.73 1.23
CA GLY A 120 -4.37 -9.10 2.50
C GLY A 120 -4.73 -10.60 2.64
N ASP A 121 -3.99 -11.51 2.01
CA ASP A 121 -4.21 -12.96 1.96
C ASP A 121 -3.94 -13.66 3.29
N SER A 122 -3.45 -12.94 4.30
CA SER A 122 -3.44 -13.44 5.68
C SER A 122 -4.86 -13.69 6.22
N VAL A 123 -5.90 -13.04 5.68
CA VAL A 123 -7.29 -13.34 6.06
C VAL A 123 -7.75 -14.71 5.53
N VAL A 124 -7.17 -15.22 4.44
CA VAL A 124 -7.50 -16.55 3.91
C VAL A 124 -6.73 -17.63 4.68
N ARG A 125 -5.44 -17.41 5.01
CA ARG A 125 -4.66 -18.37 5.81
C ARG A 125 -5.08 -18.47 7.28
N SER A 126 -5.65 -17.41 7.86
CA SER A 126 -6.23 -17.46 9.22
C SER A 126 -7.61 -18.11 9.28
N ARG A 127 -8.20 -18.50 8.13
CA ARG A 127 -9.49 -19.20 8.03
C ARG A 127 -9.35 -20.68 7.68
N ASP A 128 -8.17 -21.28 7.85
CA ASP A 128 -8.04 -22.74 7.98
C ASP A 128 -8.11 -23.12 9.47
N PRO A 129 -9.31 -23.45 10.02
CA PRO A 129 -9.43 -24.10 11.31
C PRO A 129 -9.02 -25.58 11.25
N ALA A 130 -8.64 -26.10 10.08
CA ALA A 130 -8.21 -27.47 9.89
C ALA A 130 -6.69 -27.58 10.05
N GLY A 131 -6.24 -27.60 11.30
CA GLY A 131 -4.89 -28.00 11.65
C GLY A 131 -4.52 -29.32 10.96
N ARG A 132 -3.42 -29.30 10.20
CA ARG A 132 -2.66 -30.50 9.87
C ARG A 132 -1.18 -30.11 9.79
N SER A 133 -0.45 -30.63 10.78
CA SER A 133 0.99 -30.58 10.94
C SER A 133 1.73 -31.16 9.73
#